data_AF-L2FXF5-F1
#
_entry.id   AF-L2FXF5-F1
#
_cell.length_a   1.000
_cell.length_b   1.000
_cell.length_c   1.000
_cell.angle_alpha   90.00
_cell.angle_beta   90.00
_cell.angle_gamma   90.00
#
_symmetry.space_group_name_H-M   'P 1'
#
loop_
_entity.id
_entity.type
_entity.pdbx_description
1 polymer ?
#
loop_
_entity_poly.entity_id
_entity_poly.type
_entity_poly.pdbx_seq_one_letter_code
_entity_poly.pdbx_strand_id
1 'polypeptide(L)'
;MGSTFSTLCQFWRILHGVTLSYYKDKPTSLPEHASIDFAEFKYRELLAWIEGLPSDQALKDHSPHHVVVLHIWFHAAILDLFRPFLQSTARERQRLKTFSARRSYPEAAFNASVNQLKQLVVRYRCNYESSAYTMLWQTALIYVANAVLHNTEDPEWRLYFLACIYGYEGLRTSYRVAEVISRGLLTMSLQEGDISGSEARHLLKQVTEPEGAGGKGDVRATFMADLDLAMTDPEAAKVENLAKRFEDVALFSDFTTMDDEEARRFQRIETPD
;
A
#
# COMPACT_ATOMS: atom_id res chain seq x y z
N MET A 1 -18.29 -1.04 -20.83
CA MET A 1 -17.19 -1.94 -20.39
C MET A 1 -16.26 -2.37 -21.54
N GLY A 2 -16.73 -2.51 -22.80
CA GLY A 2 -15.86 -2.95 -23.91
C GLY A 2 -14.66 -2.04 -24.19
N SER A 3 -14.83 -0.71 -24.18
CA SER A 3 -13.72 0.25 -24.32
C SER A 3 -12.76 0.22 -23.13
N THR A 4 -13.29 0.08 -21.90
CA THR A 4 -12.51 -0.01 -20.66
C THR A 4 -11.55 -1.21 -20.70
N PHE A 5 -12.02 -2.35 -21.19
CA PHE A 5 -11.19 -3.55 -21.30
C PHE A 5 -9.99 -3.34 -22.24
N SER A 6 -10.22 -2.78 -23.43
CA SER A 6 -9.15 -2.46 -24.38
C SER A 6 -8.12 -1.49 -23.78
N THR A 7 -8.59 -0.45 -23.08
CA THR A 7 -7.72 0.48 -22.35
C THR A 7 -6.88 -0.24 -21.29
N LEU A 8 -7.49 -1.15 -20.52
CA LEU A 8 -6.79 -1.93 -19.51
C LEU A 8 -5.75 -2.87 -20.12
N CYS A 9 -6.02 -3.49 -21.26
CA CYS A 9 -5.02 -4.32 -21.95
C CYS A 9 -3.77 -3.51 -22.31
N GLN A 10 -3.94 -2.27 -22.77
CA GLN A 10 -2.81 -1.38 -23.06
C GLN A 10 -2.02 -1.03 -21.80
N PHE A 11 -2.71 -0.73 -20.71
CA PHE A 11 -2.11 -0.49 -19.40
C PHE A 11 -1.28 -1.68 -18.91
N TRP A 12 -1.87 -2.88 -18.91
CA TRP A 12 -1.20 -4.10 -18.46
C TRP A 12 -0.01 -4.47 -19.34
N ARG A 13 -0.02 -4.11 -20.62
CA ARG A 13 1.16 -4.28 -21.50
C ARG A 13 2.34 -3.40 -21.06
N ILE A 14 2.08 -2.16 -20.62
CA ILE A 14 3.12 -1.27 -20.08
C ILE A 14 3.68 -1.87 -18.79
N LEU A 15 2.81 -2.22 -17.85
CA LEU A 15 3.20 -2.80 -16.56
C LEU A 15 3.90 -4.14 -16.70
N HIS A 16 3.49 -5.00 -17.63
CA HIS A 16 4.18 -6.26 -17.87
C HIS A 16 5.65 -6.04 -18.25
N GLY A 17 5.94 -4.98 -19.03
CA GLY A 17 7.31 -4.58 -19.31
C GLY A 17 8.09 -4.16 -18.07
N VAL A 18 7.45 -3.47 -17.12
CA VAL A 18 8.04 -3.15 -15.80
C VAL A 18 8.31 -4.42 -15.02
N THR A 19 7.32 -5.32 -14.90
CA THR A 19 7.45 -6.59 -14.18
C THR A 19 8.61 -7.43 -14.70
N LEU A 20 8.75 -7.55 -16.02
CA LEU A 20 9.86 -8.28 -16.63
C LEU A 20 11.21 -7.61 -16.33
N SER A 21 11.30 -6.29 -16.38
CA SER A 21 12.57 -5.60 -16.14
C SER A 21 12.99 -5.68 -14.66
N TYR A 22 12.03 -5.60 -13.74
CA TYR A 22 12.28 -5.48 -12.30
C TYR A 22 12.39 -6.83 -11.58
N TYR A 23 11.66 -7.85 -12.03
CA TYR A 23 11.53 -9.09 -11.25
C TYR A 23 11.95 -10.36 -12.00
N LYS A 24 12.14 -10.33 -13.33
CA LYS A 24 12.49 -11.54 -14.08
C LYS A 24 13.99 -11.85 -14.01
N ASP A 25 14.32 -13.03 -13.50
CA ASP A 25 15.67 -13.62 -13.49
C ASP A 25 16.74 -12.71 -12.85
N LYS A 26 16.37 -11.95 -11.81
CA LYS A 26 17.26 -11.02 -11.12
C LYS A 26 17.76 -11.61 -9.79
N PRO A 27 19.10 -11.82 -9.63
CA PRO A 27 19.67 -12.36 -8.40
C PRO A 27 19.87 -11.29 -7.31
N THR A 28 19.80 -10.01 -7.69
CA THR A 28 20.06 -8.84 -6.83
C THR A 28 18.76 -8.14 -6.45
N SER A 29 18.78 -7.41 -5.35
CA SER A 29 17.61 -6.64 -4.89
C SER A 29 17.16 -5.63 -5.94
N LEU A 30 15.89 -5.23 -5.89
CA LEU A 30 15.32 -4.30 -6.87
C LEU A 30 16.05 -2.94 -6.93
N PRO A 31 16.40 -2.29 -5.80
CA PRO A 31 17.10 -1.00 -5.83
C PRO A 31 18.48 -1.07 -6.48
N GLU A 32 19.14 -2.23 -6.49
CA GLU A 32 20.50 -2.38 -7.05
C GLU A 32 20.54 -2.39 -8.58
N HIS A 33 19.43 -2.77 -9.23
CA HIS A 33 19.42 -2.98 -10.68
C HIS A 33 18.34 -2.18 -11.42
N ALA A 34 17.43 -1.52 -10.70
CA ALA A 34 16.45 -0.63 -11.28
C ALA A 34 17.16 0.55 -11.97
N SER A 35 16.77 0.85 -13.20
CA SER A 35 17.33 1.97 -13.97
C SER A 35 16.36 3.14 -13.97
N ILE A 36 16.83 4.31 -13.53
CA ILE A 36 16.02 5.53 -13.55
C ILE A 36 15.61 5.95 -14.97
N ASP A 37 16.48 5.77 -15.98
CA ASP A 37 16.16 6.07 -17.38
C ASP A 37 15.05 5.15 -17.91
N PHE A 38 15.07 3.87 -17.54
CA PHE A 38 13.99 2.93 -17.85
C PHE A 38 12.69 3.31 -17.13
N ALA A 39 12.78 3.64 -15.83
CA ALA A 39 11.63 4.06 -15.06
C ALA A 39 10.98 5.31 -15.66
N GLU A 40 11.79 6.30 -16.03
CA GLU A 40 11.33 7.51 -16.69
C GLU A 40 10.66 7.23 -18.04
N PHE A 41 11.23 6.34 -18.86
CA PHE A 41 10.62 5.92 -20.12
C PHE A 41 9.22 5.32 -19.88
N LYS A 42 9.10 4.40 -18.91
CA LYS A 42 7.82 3.78 -18.56
C LYS A 42 6.83 4.77 -17.96
N TYR A 43 7.30 5.74 -17.20
CA TYR A 43 6.46 6.80 -16.65
C TYR A 43 5.84 7.63 -17.78
N ARG A 44 6.62 7.96 -18.82
CA ARG A 44 6.11 8.63 -20.01
C ARG A 44 5.09 7.79 -20.78
N GLU A 45 5.29 6.47 -20.88
CA GLU A 45 4.28 5.58 -21.48
C GLU A 45 2.97 5.61 -20.67
N LEU A 46 3.03 5.60 -19.34
CA LEU A 46 1.85 5.73 -18.48
C LEU A 46 1.16 7.08 -18.63
N LEU A 47 1.92 8.18 -18.71
CA LEU A 47 1.37 9.52 -18.94
C LEU A 47 0.69 9.64 -20.31
N ALA A 48 1.35 9.16 -21.37
CA ALA A 48 0.75 9.13 -22.70
C ALA A 48 -0.52 8.26 -22.74
N TRP A 49 -0.54 7.14 -21.99
CA TRP A 49 -1.71 6.30 -21.86
C TRP A 49 -2.87 7.00 -21.14
N ILE A 50 -2.64 7.69 -20.02
CA ILE A 50 -3.70 8.38 -19.29
C ILE A 50 -4.25 9.59 -20.07
N GLU A 51 -3.38 10.31 -20.78
CA GLU A 51 -3.76 11.43 -21.65
C GLU A 51 -4.57 10.97 -22.87
N GLY A 52 -4.31 9.76 -23.36
CA GLY A 52 -5.02 9.14 -24.49
C GLY A 52 -6.36 8.50 -24.13
N LEU A 53 -6.81 8.59 -22.88
CA LEU A 53 -8.07 7.97 -22.46
C LEU A 53 -9.28 8.59 -23.16
N PRO A 54 -10.26 7.77 -23.58
CA PRO A 54 -11.57 8.27 -23.99
C PRO A 54 -12.21 9.17 -22.92
N SER A 55 -12.97 10.18 -23.36
CA SER A 55 -13.54 11.20 -22.46
C SER A 55 -14.51 10.65 -21.40
N ASP A 56 -15.08 9.46 -21.63
CA ASP A 56 -15.93 8.70 -20.71
C ASP A 56 -15.13 7.94 -19.62
N GLN A 57 -13.81 7.82 -19.81
CA GLN A 57 -12.86 7.20 -18.86
C GLN A 57 -11.98 8.22 -18.13
N ALA A 58 -12.15 9.52 -18.42
CA ALA A 58 -11.57 10.58 -17.62
C ALA A 58 -12.21 10.62 -16.22
N LEU A 59 -11.40 10.86 -15.19
CA LEU A 59 -11.88 10.99 -13.82
C LEU A 59 -12.65 12.31 -13.65
N LYS A 60 -13.94 12.22 -13.31
CA LYS A 60 -14.89 13.33 -13.10
C LYS A 60 -15.77 12.99 -11.92
N ASP A 61 -16.40 13.95 -11.26
CA ASP A 61 -17.15 13.74 -9.99
C ASP A 61 -18.12 12.55 -9.99
N HIS A 62 -18.83 12.31 -11.10
CA HIS A 62 -19.77 11.21 -11.26
C HIS A 62 -19.28 10.08 -12.18
N SER A 63 -17.97 9.84 -12.21
CA SER A 63 -17.40 8.70 -12.95
C SER A 63 -17.97 7.37 -12.47
N PRO A 64 -18.21 6.40 -13.36
CA PRO A 64 -18.52 5.03 -12.95
C PRO A 64 -17.41 4.43 -12.08
N HIS A 65 -17.77 3.53 -11.16
CA HIS A 65 -16.82 2.90 -10.24
C HIS A 65 -15.58 2.27 -10.92
N HIS A 66 -15.74 1.65 -12.10
CA HIS A 66 -14.62 1.06 -12.84
C HIS A 66 -13.62 2.08 -13.38
N VAL A 67 -14.04 3.33 -13.63
CA VAL A 67 -13.13 4.41 -14.00
C VAL A 67 -12.28 4.78 -12.79
N VAL A 68 -12.88 4.91 -11.61
CA VAL A 68 -12.12 5.20 -10.38
C VAL A 68 -11.08 4.10 -10.09
N VAL A 69 -11.45 2.83 -10.27
CA VAL A 69 -10.53 1.68 -10.17
C VAL A 69 -9.37 1.78 -11.16
N LEU A 70 -9.64 2.20 -12.40
CA LEU A 70 -8.60 2.37 -13.41
C LEU A 70 -7.59 3.45 -13.00
N HIS A 71 -8.05 4.57 -12.43
CA HIS A 71 -7.18 5.63 -11.91
C HIS A 71 -6.43 5.20 -10.64
N ILE A 72 -7.01 4.33 -9.80
CA ILE A 72 -6.30 3.68 -8.70
C ILE A 72 -5.11 2.86 -9.22
N TRP A 73 -5.32 2.02 -10.23
CA TRP A 73 -4.23 1.21 -10.79
C TRP A 73 -3.17 2.06 -11.46
N PHE A 74 -3.55 3.15 -12.13
CA PHE A 74 -2.60 4.11 -12.68
C PHE A 74 -1.64 4.68 -11.62
N HIS A 75 -2.18 5.15 -10.49
CA HIS A 75 -1.31 5.68 -9.44
C HIS A 75 -0.50 4.60 -8.73
N ALA A 76 -1.08 3.41 -8.51
CA ALA A 76 -0.32 2.27 -7.97
C ALA A 76 0.88 1.91 -8.87
N ALA A 77 0.69 1.90 -10.20
CA ALA A 77 1.76 1.67 -11.16
C ALA A 77 2.91 2.70 -11.06
N ILE A 78 2.58 3.98 -10.83
CA ILE A 78 3.60 5.02 -10.62
C ILE A 78 4.36 4.76 -9.32
N LEU A 79 3.67 4.34 -8.26
CA LEU A 79 4.33 3.99 -7.01
C LEU A 79 5.30 2.82 -7.20
N ASP A 80 4.89 1.73 -7.86
CA ASP A 80 5.79 0.59 -8.13
C ASP A 80 7.00 0.99 -8.97
N LEU A 81 6.78 1.86 -9.95
CA LEU A 81 7.81 2.30 -10.88
C LEU A 81 8.94 3.04 -10.16
N PHE A 82 8.59 3.88 -9.18
CA PHE A 82 9.53 4.77 -8.51
C PHE A 82 9.97 4.30 -7.11
N ARG A 83 9.30 3.32 -6.51
CA ARG A 83 9.65 2.76 -5.19
C ARG A 83 11.14 2.42 -5.03
N PRO A 84 11.85 1.81 -6.01
CA PRO A 84 13.25 1.44 -5.86
C PRO A 84 14.19 2.63 -5.61
N PHE A 85 13.78 3.84 -6.02
CA PHE A 85 14.61 5.04 -5.94
C PHE A 85 14.39 5.84 -4.65
N LEU A 86 13.46 5.43 -3.78
CA LEU A 86 13.16 6.15 -2.54
C LEU A 86 14.14 5.85 -1.41
N GLN A 87 14.69 4.64 -1.35
CA GLN A 87 15.58 4.20 -0.26
C GLN A 87 17.06 4.57 -0.48
N SER A 88 17.41 5.12 -1.65
CA SER A 88 18.81 5.40 -2.03
C SER A 88 19.32 6.72 -1.44
N THR A 89 19.98 6.65 -0.28
CA THR A 89 20.41 7.81 0.54
C THR A 89 21.57 8.64 -0.04
N ALA A 90 22.26 8.22 -1.11
CA ALA A 90 23.41 9.00 -1.62
C ALA A 90 23.65 8.98 -3.14
N ARG A 91 23.18 7.97 -3.89
CA ARG A 91 23.71 7.74 -5.26
C ARG A 91 22.87 8.30 -6.40
N GLU A 92 21.56 8.54 -6.22
CA GLU A 92 20.66 8.81 -7.34
C GLU A 92 19.52 9.78 -7.04
N ARG A 93 19.81 11.00 -6.56
CA ARG A 93 18.91 12.15 -6.81
C ARG A 93 18.94 12.55 -8.30
N GLN A 94 18.88 11.56 -9.18
CA GLN A 94 18.87 11.76 -10.62
C GLN A 94 17.50 12.30 -10.97
N ARG A 95 17.51 13.52 -11.50
CA ARG A 95 16.32 14.14 -12.05
C ARG A 95 15.85 13.35 -13.26
N LEU A 96 14.55 13.26 -13.40
CA LEU A 96 13.92 12.82 -14.64
C LEU A 96 14.30 13.82 -15.74
N LYS A 97 15.03 13.35 -16.75
CA LYS A 97 15.73 14.17 -17.75
C LYS A 97 14.79 14.80 -18.78
N THR A 98 13.67 14.15 -19.07
CA THR A 98 12.65 14.58 -20.03
C THR A 98 11.79 15.71 -19.48
N PHE A 99 11.69 15.87 -18.16
CA PHE A 99 10.79 16.84 -17.54
C PHE A 99 11.52 18.13 -17.18
N SER A 100 11.00 19.25 -17.68
CA SER A 100 11.56 20.59 -17.43
C SER A 100 11.21 21.18 -16.05
N ALA A 101 10.34 20.51 -15.29
CA ALA A 101 9.89 20.99 -13.99
C ALA A 101 11.04 21.04 -12.96
N ARG A 102 11.02 22.04 -12.07
CA ARG A 102 12.05 22.22 -11.02
C ARG A 102 12.12 21.04 -10.04
N ARG A 103 11.02 20.32 -9.85
CA ARG A 103 10.89 19.14 -8.99
C ARG A 103 10.70 17.86 -9.83
N SER A 104 11.47 17.70 -10.90
CA SER A 104 11.46 16.48 -11.72
C SER A 104 12.21 15.33 -11.04
N TYR A 105 11.77 14.90 -9.86
CA TYR A 105 12.37 13.79 -9.11
C TYR A 105 11.39 12.61 -8.99
N PRO A 106 11.85 11.35 -8.93
CA PRO A 106 11.01 10.18 -8.66
C PRO A 106 10.08 10.35 -7.46
N GLU A 107 10.64 10.86 -6.36
CA GLU A 107 9.93 11.14 -5.11
C GLU A 107 8.75 12.10 -5.32
N ALA A 108 8.88 13.10 -6.20
CA ALA A 108 7.79 14.03 -6.47
C ALA A 108 6.61 13.35 -7.18
N ALA A 109 6.88 12.48 -8.16
CA ALA A 109 5.85 11.71 -8.84
C ALA A 109 5.20 10.66 -7.93
N PHE A 110 6.02 10.04 -7.08
CA PHE A 110 5.58 9.10 -6.04
C PHE A 110 4.63 9.80 -5.04
N ASN A 111 5.07 10.86 -4.38
CA ASN A 111 4.29 11.60 -3.38
C ASN A 111 3.00 12.19 -3.98
N ALA A 112 3.05 12.71 -5.21
CA ALA A 112 1.86 13.16 -5.92
C ALA A 112 0.84 12.02 -6.11
N SER A 113 1.32 10.82 -6.46
CA SER A 113 0.46 9.65 -6.67
C SER A 113 -0.08 9.07 -5.35
N VAL A 114 0.69 9.12 -4.26
CA VAL A 114 0.21 8.79 -2.91
C VAL A 114 -0.96 9.71 -2.52
N ASN A 115 -0.82 11.02 -2.72
CA ASN A 115 -1.87 11.98 -2.39
C ASN A 115 -3.14 11.77 -3.24
N GLN A 116 -2.98 11.44 -4.53
CA GLN A 116 -4.12 11.08 -5.38
C GLN A 116 -4.78 9.77 -4.90
N LEU A 117 -4.00 8.75 -4.53
CA LEU A 117 -4.56 7.50 -3.99
C LEU A 117 -5.29 7.70 -2.66
N LYS A 118 -4.75 8.50 -1.74
CA LYS A 118 -5.41 8.92 -0.49
C LYS A 118 -6.82 9.48 -0.79
N GLN A 119 -6.91 10.40 -1.75
CA GLN A 119 -8.19 10.98 -2.18
C GLN A 119 -9.11 9.96 -2.85
N LEU A 120 -8.57 9.09 -3.72
CA LEU A 120 -9.32 8.04 -4.41
C LEU A 120 -9.88 7.00 -3.43
N VAL A 121 -9.15 6.62 -2.38
CA VAL A 121 -9.63 5.72 -1.32
C VAL A 121 -10.87 6.30 -0.65
N VAL A 122 -10.78 7.55 -0.16
CA VAL A 122 -11.91 8.22 0.50
C VAL A 122 -13.09 8.33 -0.45
N ARG A 123 -12.83 8.81 -1.67
CA ARG A 123 -13.85 8.98 -2.70
C ARG A 123 -14.55 7.66 -3.06
N TYR A 124 -13.79 6.58 -3.20
CA TYR A 124 -14.34 5.28 -3.60
C TYR A 124 -15.24 4.71 -2.50
N ARG A 125 -14.77 4.78 -1.25
CA ARG A 125 -15.54 4.32 -0.08
C ARG A 125 -16.81 5.11 0.14
N CYS A 126 -16.76 6.44 0.02
CA CYS A 126 -17.90 7.29 0.32
C CYS A 126 -18.99 7.30 -0.77
N ASN A 127 -18.62 7.08 -2.04
CA ASN A 127 -19.54 7.31 -3.16
C ASN A 127 -19.98 6.04 -3.89
N TYR A 128 -19.41 4.87 -3.58
CA TYR A 128 -19.71 3.63 -4.32
C TYR A 128 -19.95 2.46 -3.37
N GLU A 129 -21.16 1.89 -3.46
CA GLU A 129 -21.52 0.65 -2.76
C GLU A 129 -20.60 -0.52 -3.11
N SER A 130 -20.04 -0.51 -4.33
CA SER A 130 -19.07 -1.51 -4.78
C SER A 130 -17.83 -1.60 -3.88
N SER A 131 -17.53 -0.57 -3.10
CA SER A 131 -16.45 -0.62 -2.09
C SER A 131 -16.60 -1.78 -1.10
N ALA A 132 -17.82 -2.25 -0.82
CA ALA A 132 -18.08 -3.36 0.10
C ALA A 132 -17.96 -4.76 -0.53
N TYR A 133 -17.97 -4.88 -1.86
CA TYR A 133 -18.04 -6.19 -2.53
C TYR A 133 -17.16 -6.37 -3.76
N THR A 134 -16.37 -5.37 -4.17
CA THR A 134 -15.38 -5.53 -5.24
C THR A 134 -13.97 -5.49 -4.69
N MET A 135 -13.16 -6.51 -4.99
CA MET A 135 -11.75 -6.54 -4.60
C MET A 135 -10.86 -5.67 -5.51
N LEU A 136 -11.36 -5.13 -6.62
CA LEU A 136 -10.51 -4.48 -7.63
C LEU A 136 -9.80 -3.20 -7.14
N TRP A 137 -10.39 -2.49 -6.17
CA TRP A 137 -9.83 -1.26 -5.62
C TRP A 137 -8.90 -1.50 -4.41
N GLN A 138 -8.76 -2.74 -3.94
CA GLN A 138 -7.94 -3.10 -2.79
C GLN A 138 -6.50 -2.60 -2.93
N THR A 139 -5.99 -2.52 -4.17
CA THR A 139 -4.65 -2.03 -4.45
C THR A 139 -4.43 -0.63 -3.85
N ALA A 140 -5.45 0.23 -3.86
CA ALA A 140 -5.34 1.53 -3.20
C ALA A 140 -5.13 1.40 -1.69
N LEU A 141 -5.79 0.43 -1.04
CA LEU A 141 -5.69 0.21 0.40
C LEU A 141 -4.27 -0.25 0.78
N ILE A 142 -3.71 -1.24 0.08
CA ILE A 142 -2.33 -1.70 0.34
C ILE A 142 -1.34 -0.57 0.12
N TYR A 143 -1.43 0.14 -1.01
CA TYR A 143 -0.42 1.13 -1.39
C TYR A 143 -0.49 2.38 -0.51
N VAL A 144 -1.68 2.84 -0.13
CA VAL A 144 -1.84 3.93 0.83
C VAL A 144 -1.33 3.50 2.21
N ALA A 145 -1.69 2.30 2.68
CA ALA A 145 -1.21 1.79 3.97
C ALA A 145 0.33 1.75 4.03
N ASN A 146 0.99 1.21 3.00
CA ASN A 146 2.45 1.21 2.91
C ASN A 146 3.04 2.63 2.94
N ALA A 147 2.48 3.53 2.13
CA ALA A 147 3.01 4.88 2.03
C ALA A 147 2.87 5.68 3.34
N VAL A 148 1.78 5.48 4.09
CA VAL A 148 1.56 6.20 5.36
C VAL A 148 2.33 5.57 6.53
N LEU A 149 2.51 4.25 6.55
CA LEU A 149 3.37 3.58 7.53
C LEU A 149 4.85 3.92 7.32
N HIS A 150 5.28 4.16 6.08
CA HIS A 150 6.64 4.61 5.80
C HIS A 150 6.92 6.06 6.26
N ASN A 151 5.88 6.88 6.48
CA ASN A 151 6.01 8.27 6.87
C ASN A 151 5.02 8.62 7.98
N THR A 152 5.23 8.05 9.17
CA THR A 152 4.38 8.32 10.35
C THR A 152 4.61 9.70 10.99
N GLU A 153 5.52 10.51 10.44
CA GLU A 153 5.64 11.92 10.77
C GLU A 153 4.49 12.77 10.18
N ASP A 154 3.82 12.28 9.11
CA ASP A 154 2.65 12.94 8.52
C ASP A 154 1.47 12.91 9.52
N PRO A 155 0.95 14.05 10.00
CA PRO A 155 -0.15 14.06 10.98
C PRO A 155 -1.41 13.28 10.53
N GLU A 156 -1.60 13.09 9.22
CA GLU A 156 -2.73 12.38 8.65
C GLU A 156 -2.49 10.86 8.49
N TRP A 157 -1.29 10.34 8.81
CA TRP A 157 -0.92 8.95 8.57
C TRP A 157 -1.95 7.98 9.17
N ARG A 158 -2.36 8.23 10.42
CA ARG A 158 -3.26 7.38 11.19
C ARG A 158 -4.68 7.40 10.62
N LEU A 159 -5.14 8.57 10.16
CA LEU A 159 -6.44 8.72 9.52
C LEU A 159 -6.52 7.83 8.27
N TYR A 160 -5.51 7.91 7.41
CA TYR A 160 -5.48 7.13 6.18
C TYR A 160 -5.23 5.64 6.43
N PHE A 161 -4.38 5.29 7.39
CA PHE A 161 -4.16 3.89 7.77
C PHE A 161 -5.44 3.23 8.29
N LEU A 162 -6.15 3.88 9.20
CA LEU A 162 -7.46 3.39 9.67
C LEU A 162 -8.49 3.36 8.54
N ALA A 163 -8.49 4.34 7.64
CA ALA A 163 -9.34 4.31 6.46
C ALA A 163 -9.06 3.08 5.57
N CYS A 164 -7.81 2.59 5.54
CA CYS A 164 -7.44 1.36 4.85
C CYS A 164 -7.97 0.11 5.55
N ILE A 165 -7.76 0.00 6.87
CA ILE A 165 -8.23 -1.14 7.68
C ILE A 165 -9.77 -1.25 7.64
N TYR A 166 -10.49 -0.13 7.80
CA TYR A 166 -11.95 -0.11 7.68
C TYR A 166 -12.46 -0.31 6.23
N GLY A 167 -11.61 -0.08 5.23
CA GLY A 167 -11.89 -0.49 3.86
C GLY A 167 -12.00 -2.01 3.74
N TYR A 168 -11.10 -2.74 4.39
CA TYR A 168 -11.14 -4.20 4.44
C TYR A 168 -12.27 -4.74 5.33
N GLU A 169 -12.67 -4.01 6.38
CA GLU A 169 -13.88 -4.35 7.13
C GLU A 169 -15.11 -4.44 6.22
N GLY A 170 -15.27 -3.50 5.27
CA GLY A 170 -16.37 -3.56 4.31
C GLY A 170 -16.28 -4.76 3.37
N LEU A 171 -15.06 -5.11 2.92
CA LEU A 171 -14.82 -6.21 1.99
C LEU A 171 -14.92 -7.60 2.60
N ARG A 172 -14.81 -7.73 3.94
CA ARG A 172 -14.76 -9.02 4.63
C ARG A 172 -15.96 -9.91 4.33
N THR A 173 -17.15 -9.31 4.24
CA THR A 173 -18.42 -10.02 3.98
C THR A 173 -18.40 -10.76 2.65
N SER A 174 -17.69 -10.20 1.67
CA SER A 174 -17.57 -10.79 0.32
C SER A 174 -16.29 -11.61 0.16
N TYR A 175 -15.25 -11.32 0.97
CA TYR A 175 -13.92 -11.87 0.79
C TYR A 175 -13.19 -12.10 2.12
N ARG A 176 -13.07 -13.38 2.51
CA ARG A 176 -12.29 -13.82 3.69
C ARG A 176 -10.82 -13.36 3.68
N VAL A 177 -10.24 -13.14 2.49
CA VAL A 177 -8.86 -12.64 2.36
C VAL A 177 -8.67 -11.24 2.95
N ALA A 178 -9.73 -10.43 3.08
CA ALA A 178 -9.67 -9.11 3.68
C ALA A 178 -9.16 -9.13 5.12
N GLU A 179 -9.52 -10.16 5.91
CA GLU A 179 -9.02 -10.34 7.26
C GLU A 179 -7.51 -10.61 7.26
N VAL A 180 -7.06 -11.52 6.37
CA VAL A 180 -5.65 -11.89 6.27
C VAL A 180 -4.79 -10.71 5.81
N ILE A 181 -5.30 -9.88 4.90
CA ILE A 181 -4.65 -8.62 4.49
C ILE A 181 -4.57 -7.64 5.65
N SER A 182 -5.68 -7.41 6.36
CA SER A 182 -5.72 -6.48 7.50
C SER A 182 -4.75 -6.90 8.59
N ARG A 183 -4.68 -8.20 8.87
CA ARG A 183 -3.70 -8.76 9.81
C ARG A 183 -2.26 -8.51 9.36
N GLY A 184 -1.95 -8.72 8.08
CA GLY A 184 -0.63 -8.43 7.52
C GLY A 184 -0.25 -6.95 7.65
N LEU A 185 -1.16 -6.02 7.33
CA LEU A 185 -0.93 -4.58 7.47
C LEU A 185 -0.77 -4.15 8.94
N LEU A 186 -1.55 -4.74 9.86
CA LEU A 186 -1.40 -4.47 11.29
C LEU A 186 -0.07 -5.01 11.83
N THR A 187 0.40 -6.17 11.35
CA THR A 187 1.74 -6.67 11.68
C THR A 187 2.81 -5.66 11.26
N MET A 188 2.71 -5.06 10.08
CA MET A 188 3.67 -4.03 9.63
C MET A 188 3.69 -2.84 10.59
N SER A 189 2.52 -2.29 10.95
CA SER A 189 2.46 -1.17 11.90
C SER A 189 2.95 -1.51 13.30
N LEU A 190 2.87 -2.78 13.72
CA LEU A 190 3.42 -3.23 14.99
C LEU A 190 4.95 -3.33 14.96
N GLN A 191 5.54 -3.70 13.82
CA GLN A 191 7.00 -3.84 13.67
C GLN A 191 7.71 -2.49 13.76
N GLU A 192 7.11 -1.45 13.20
CA GLU A 192 7.62 -0.07 13.28
C GLU A 192 7.30 0.61 14.62
N GLY A 193 6.44 -0.01 15.46
CA GLY A 193 6.04 0.53 16.76
C GLY A 193 5.01 1.66 16.68
N ASP A 194 4.35 1.84 15.52
CA ASP A 194 3.38 2.92 15.30
C ASP A 194 2.06 2.72 16.07
N ILE A 195 1.72 1.46 16.37
CA ILE A 195 0.55 1.08 17.17
C ILE A 195 0.93 0.03 18.23
N SER A 196 0.19 -0.02 19.34
CA SER A 196 0.39 -1.05 20.38
C SER A 196 -0.24 -2.40 20.00
N GLY A 197 0.26 -3.48 20.60
CA GLY A 197 -0.33 -4.83 20.46
C GLY A 197 -1.81 -4.86 20.84
N SER A 198 -2.19 -4.19 21.94
CA SER A 198 -3.58 -4.06 22.37
C SER A 198 -4.49 -3.37 21.35
N GLU A 199 -4.01 -2.28 20.73
CA GLU A 199 -4.73 -1.55 19.70
C GLU A 199 -4.88 -2.40 18.43
N ALA A 200 -3.79 -3.04 17.99
CA ALA A 200 -3.80 -3.88 16.80
C ALA A 200 -4.81 -5.04 16.92
N ARG A 201 -4.88 -5.70 18.09
CA ARG A 201 -5.88 -6.74 18.37
C ARG A 201 -7.30 -6.20 18.37
N HIS A 202 -7.52 -4.99 18.91
CA HIS A 202 -8.83 -4.35 18.87
C HIS A 202 -9.28 -4.05 17.43
N LEU A 203 -8.40 -3.49 16.60
CA LEU A 203 -8.67 -3.23 15.18
C LEU A 203 -8.95 -4.52 14.40
N LEU A 204 -8.13 -5.56 14.62
CA LEU A 204 -8.33 -6.85 13.95
C LEU A 204 -9.69 -7.46 14.29
N LYS A 205 -10.13 -7.38 15.56
CA LYS A 205 -11.44 -7.88 15.99
C LYS A 205 -12.61 -7.20 15.25
N GLN A 206 -12.45 -5.96 14.82
CA GLN A 206 -13.47 -5.25 14.03
C GLN A 206 -13.58 -5.84 12.61
N VAL A 207 -12.46 -6.31 12.05
CA VAL A 207 -12.39 -6.87 10.69
C VAL A 207 -12.64 -8.38 10.64
N THR A 208 -12.45 -9.12 11.74
CA THR A 208 -12.69 -10.57 11.80
C THR A 208 -14.19 -10.90 11.83
N GLU A 209 -14.60 -11.98 11.14
CA GLU A 209 -15.98 -12.49 11.21
C GLU A 209 -16.35 -12.95 12.64
N PRO A 210 -17.63 -12.89 13.04
CA PRO A 210 -18.08 -13.53 14.26
C PRO A 210 -17.73 -15.02 14.24
N GLU A 211 -17.24 -15.55 15.36
CA GLU A 211 -16.91 -16.96 15.50
C GLU A 211 -18.11 -17.83 15.07
N GLY A 212 -17.95 -18.60 14.00
CA GLY A 212 -18.96 -19.54 13.48
C GLY A 212 -19.47 -19.28 12.05
N ALA A 213 -19.13 -18.14 11.42
CA ALA A 213 -19.58 -17.83 10.04
C ALA A 213 -18.64 -18.34 8.93
N GLY A 214 -17.36 -18.60 9.23
CA GLY A 214 -16.34 -18.91 8.23
C GLY A 214 -16.06 -20.40 8.01
N GLY A 215 -15.98 -20.81 6.74
CA GLY A 215 -15.54 -22.16 6.35
C GLY A 215 -14.08 -22.44 6.76
N LYS A 216 -13.79 -23.64 7.27
CA LYS A 216 -12.50 -24.10 7.84
C LYS A 216 -11.28 -24.14 6.89
N GLY A 217 -11.35 -23.54 5.70
CA GLY A 217 -10.25 -23.54 4.74
C GLY A 217 -9.23 -22.42 5.03
N ASP A 218 -7.94 -22.77 4.99
CA ASP A 218 -6.83 -21.81 5.03
C ASP A 218 -6.91 -20.86 3.83
N VAL A 219 -6.75 -19.56 4.07
CA VAL A 219 -6.87 -18.53 3.03
C VAL A 219 -5.48 -18.22 2.50
N ARG A 220 -5.24 -18.59 1.23
CA ARG A 220 -3.97 -18.31 0.54
C ARG A 220 -3.95 -16.86 0.05
N ALA A 221 -3.00 -16.08 0.56
CA ALA A 221 -2.78 -14.68 0.17
C ALA A 221 -1.29 -14.49 -0.16
N THR A 222 -0.92 -14.96 -1.35
CA THR A 222 0.50 -15.04 -1.78
C THR A 222 1.04 -13.75 -2.38
N PHE A 223 0.26 -12.67 -2.40
CA PHE A 223 0.69 -11.36 -2.86
C PHE A 223 1.34 -10.58 -1.70
N MET A 224 2.01 -9.47 -2.03
CA MET A 224 2.79 -8.69 -1.08
C MET A 224 1.91 -7.71 -0.30
N ALA A 225 2.10 -7.66 1.02
CA ALA A 225 1.54 -6.61 1.87
C ALA A 225 2.58 -5.51 2.09
N ASP A 226 3.81 -5.88 2.42
CA ASP A 226 4.93 -4.96 2.57
C ASP A 226 5.64 -4.78 1.23
N LEU A 227 5.36 -3.66 0.57
CA LEU A 227 5.87 -3.37 -0.76
C LEU A 227 7.33 -2.93 -0.73
N ASP A 228 7.82 -2.45 0.42
CA ASP A 228 9.22 -2.04 0.57
C ASP A 228 10.10 -3.25 0.86
N LEU A 229 9.69 -4.13 1.78
CA LEU A 229 10.35 -5.40 2.03
C LEU A 229 10.32 -6.31 0.79
N ALA A 230 9.28 -6.25 -0.04
CA ALA A 230 9.18 -7.04 -1.26
C ALA A 230 10.31 -6.79 -2.26
N MET A 231 11.00 -5.65 -2.17
CA MET A 231 12.13 -5.33 -3.04
C MET A 231 13.41 -6.11 -2.71
N THR A 232 13.50 -6.63 -1.48
CA THR A 232 14.69 -7.33 -0.94
C THR A 232 14.38 -8.75 -0.51
N ASP A 233 13.22 -8.98 0.12
CA ASP A 233 12.73 -10.30 0.56
C ASP A 233 11.24 -10.47 0.21
N PRO A 234 10.95 -10.90 -1.04
CA PRO A 234 9.58 -11.15 -1.48
C PRO A 234 8.86 -12.23 -0.67
N GLU A 235 9.57 -13.18 -0.06
CA GLU A 235 8.92 -14.22 0.73
C GLU A 235 8.42 -13.66 2.06
N ALA A 236 9.25 -12.91 2.78
CA ALA A 236 8.87 -12.29 4.05
C ALA A 236 7.76 -11.23 3.88
N ALA A 237 7.74 -10.53 2.74
CA ALA A 237 6.78 -9.48 2.41
C ALA A 237 5.34 -9.95 2.11
N LYS A 238 5.13 -11.27 1.92
CA LYS A 238 3.81 -11.82 1.61
C LYS A 238 2.82 -11.57 2.74
N VAL A 239 1.58 -11.27 2.37
CA VAL A 239 0.47 -11.09 3.31
C VAL A 239 0.36 -12.27 4.27
N GLU A 240 0.38 -13.51 3.75
CA GLU A 240 0.23 -14.70 4.59
C GLU A 240 1.36 -14.88 5.61
N ASN A 241 2.58 -14.44 5.29
CA ASN A 241 3.74 -14.57 6.18
C ASN A 241 3.73 -13.47 7.25
N LEU A 242 3.37 -12.24 6.89
CA LEU A 242 3.15 -11.15 7.85
C LEU A 242 1.99 -11.45 8.79
N ALA A 243 0.87 -11.97 8.26
CA ALA A 243 -0.30 -12.31 9.05
C ALA A 243 -0.02 -13.42 10.08
N LYS A 244 0.81 -14.42 9.75
CA LYS A 244 1.22 -15.49 10.69
C LYS A 244 2.03 -14.96 11.86
N ARG A 245 2.83 -13.93 11.66
CA ARG A 245 3.70 -13.33 12.68
C ARG A 245 2.97 -12.34 13.60
N PHE A 246 1.70 -12.07 13.35
CA PHE A 246 0.94 -11.03 14.06
C PHE A 246 0.96 -11.20 15.59
N GLU A 247 0.57 -12.37 16.10
CA GLU A 247 0.48 -12.59 17.55
C GLU A 247 1.86 -12.52 18.22
N ASP A 248 2.89 -13.07 17.58
CA ASP A 248 4.26 -13.05 18.09
C ASP A 248 4.77 -11.60 18.23
N VAL A 249 4.54 -10.76 17.20
CA VAL A 249 4.95 -9.36 17.21
C VAL A 249 4.09 -8.54 18.20
N ALA A 250 2.79 -8.79 18.27
CA ALA A 250 1.90 -8.08 19.18
C ALA A 250 2.25 -8.35 20.65
N LEU A 251 2.53 -9.61 21.01
CA LEU A 251 2.99 -9.97 22.35
C LEU A 251 4.32 -9.30 22.69
N PHE A 252 5.28 -9.31 21.76
CA PHE A 252 6.57 -8.66 21.96
C PHE A 252 6.45 -7.14 22.17
N SER A 253 5.59 -6.48 21.40
CA SER A 253 5.27 -5.06 21.56
C SER A 253 4.69 -4.75 22.95
N ASP A 254 3.79 -5.58 23.45
CA ASP A 254 3.20 -5.37 24.78
C ASP A 254 4.24 -5.53 25.90
N PHE A 255 5.17 -6.50 25.81
CA PHE A 255 6.23 -6.67 26.81
C PHE A 255 7.22 -5.51 26.83
N THR A 256 7.66 -5.06 25.66
CA THR A 256 8.65 -3.96 25.55
C THR A 256 8.08 -2.60 25.98
N THR A 257 6.80 -2.34 25.71
CA THR A 257 6.14 -1.10 26.14
C THR A 257 5.85 -1.06 27.65
N MET A 258 5.56 -2.21 28.27
CA MET A 258 5.40 -2.29 29.73
C MET A 258 6.72 -1.98 30.48
N ASP A 259 7.84 -2.51 30.00
CA ASP A 259 9.16 -2.26 30.61
C ASP A 259 9.55 -0.77 30.53
N ASP A 260 9.24 -0.09 29.41
CA ASP A 260 9.49 1.34 29.23
C ASP A 260 8.59 2.21 30.12
N GLU A 261 7.32 1.84 30.29
CA GLU A 261 6.41 2.54 31.21
C GLU A 261 6.80 2.33 32.67
N GLU A 262 7.18 1.11 33.06
CA GLU A 262 7.69 0.83 34.41
C GLU A 262 8.99 1.59 34.68
N ALA A 263 9.95 1.59 33.75
CA ALA A 263 11.18 2.37 33.88
C ALA A 263 10.92 3.87 34.05
N ARG A 264 9.98 4.45 33.27
CA ARG A 264 9.56 5.85 33.43
C ARG A 264 8.80 6.11 34.72
N ARG A 265 8.12 5.11 35.26
CA ARG A 265 7.41 5.19 36.55
C ARG A 265 8.39 5.16 37.71
N PHE A 266 9.42 4.33 37.66
CA PHE A 266 10.52 4.32 38.63
C PHE A 266 11.32 5.63 38.60
N GLN A 267 11.64 6.18 37.42
CA GLN A 267 12.30 7.48 37.31
C GLN A 267 11.46 8.64 37.89
N ARG A 268 10.13 8.59 37.75
CA ARG A 268 9.23 9.59 38.36
C ARG A 268 9.08 9.44 39.88
N ILE A 269 9.37 8.26 40.44
CA ILE A 269 9.35 8.03 41.89
C ILE A 269 10.67 8.53 42.53
N GLU A 270 11.78 8.55 41.78
CA GLU A 270 13.09 9.00 42.26
C GLU A 270 13.31 10.53 42.17
N THR A 271 12.43 11.28 41.50
CA THR A 271 12.44 12.75 41.52
C THR A 271 11.17 13.31 42.19
N PRO A 272 11.15 13.43 43.53
CA PRO A 272 10.17 14.26 44.20
C PRO A 272 10.63 15.73 44.14
N ASP A 273 9.85 16.57 43.47
CA ASP A 273 9.74 18.01 43.75
C ASP A 273 8.26 18.34 44.01
#